data_AF-A0A1L7XI32-F1
#
_entry.id   AF-A0A1L7XI32-F1
#
_cell.length_a   1.000
_cell.length_b   1.000
_cell.length_c   1.000
_cell.angle_alpha   90.00
_cell.angle_beta   90.00
_cell.angle_gamma   90.00
#
_symmetry.space_group_name_H-M   'P 1'
#
loop_
_entity.id
_entity.type
_entity.pdbx_description
1 polymer ?
#
loop_
_entity_poly.entity_id
_entity_poly.type
_entity_poly.pdbx_seq_one_letter_code
_entity_poly.pdbx_strand_id
1 'polypeptide(L)'
;MPKASLLKLRRKYYKVILHPIVLRNVPRMDERRNWAQYLVNTLLQVPAFRAKEVNQAKSISHRTYRMAATAILGPLSVLKDSKKVDKHIEFNPDIVHSWVLDVAQGRNTDIDAINGWLVNRGELIGEPCPTHKAAIELVKKKTEENRIKEEAKGAALEAKQDFRSISPEREPKGEPSEDEIYGPEKLEKRRMEKLACQRENFGKLPLPESYVKPEIRPFGGARRVRG
;
A
#
# COMPACT_ATOMS: atom_id res chain seq x y z
N MET A 1 17.16 -7.48 16.61
CA MET A 1 16.16 -8.47 16.13
C MET A 1 16.43 -8.77 14.66
N PRO A 2 16.91 -9.96 14.30
CA PRO A 2 17.40 -10.22 12.95
C PRO A 2 16.24 -10.49 11.98
N LYS A 3 16.22 -9.72 10.87
CA LYS A 3 15.20 -9.73 9.79
C LYS A 3 14.93 -11.11 9.15
N ALA A 4 15.78 -12.11 9.42
CA ALA A 4 15.67 -13.46 8.89
C ALA A 4 14.52 -14.29 9.50
N SER A 5 14.04 -13.97 10.71
CA SER A 5 12.97 -14.73 11.38
C SER A 5 11.57 -14.43 10.85
N LEU A 6 11.31 -13.18 10.43
CA LEU A 6 10.01 -12.75 9.90
C LEU A 6 9.71 -13.34 8.50
N LEU A 7 10.73 -13.57 7.68
CA LEU A 7 10.57 -14.20 6.35
C LEU A 7 10.23 -15.69 6.45
N LYS A 8 10.77 -16.40 7.45
CA LYS A 8 10.42 -17.81 7.72
C LYS A 8 9.00 -17.93 8.27
N LEU A 9 8.56 -16.97 9.10
CA LEU A 9 7.18 -16.92 9.59
C LEU A 9 6.18 -16.60 8.46
N ARG A 10 6.48 -15.62 7.60
CA ARG A 10 5.66 -15.29 6.43
C ARG A 10 5.47 -16.48 5.49
N ARG A 11 6.55 -17.21 5.14
CA ARG A 11 6.42 -18.39 4.27
C ARG A 11 5.56 -19.50 4.89
N LYS A 12 5.55 -19.65 6.21
CA LYS A 12 4.75 -20.69 6.88
C LYS A 12 3.25 -20.35 6.88
N TYR A 13 2.89 -19.07 7.01
CA TYR A 13 1.48 -18.64 6.96
C TYR A 13 0.91 -18.53 5.54
N TYR A 14 1.71 -18.12 4.55
CA TYR A 14 1.24 -18.08 3.15
C TYR A 14 1.06 -19.46 2.52
N LYS A 15 1.83 -20.47 2.96
CA LYS A 15 1.68 -21.86 2.46
C LYS A 15 0.41 -22.56 2.96
N VAL A 16 -0.21 -22.07 4.04
CA VAL A 16 -1.45 -22.62 4.60
C VAL A 16 -2.69 -22.00 3.96
N ILE A 17 -2.59 -20.80 3.37
CA ILE A 17 -3.74 -20.07 2.80
C ILE A 17 -3.79 -20.18 1.26
N LEU A 18 -2.68 -20.52 0.60
CA LEU A 18 -2.63 -20.71 -0.85
C LEU A 18 -2.35 -22.18 -1.19
N HIS A 19 -3.35 -23.04 -0.98
CA HIS A 19 -3.41 -24.30 -1.71
C HIS A 19 -3.57 -23.97 -3.21
N PRO A 20 -2.89 -24.67 -4.14
CA PRO A 20 -2.83 -24.33 -5.57
C PRO A 20 -4.14 -24.49 -6.36
N ILE A 21 -5.30 -24.43 -5.71
CA ILE A 21 -6.62 -24.66 -6.31
C ILE A 21 -7.27 -23.35 -6.81
N VAL A 22 -6.84 -22.18 -6.35
CA VAL A 22 -7.65 -20.95 -6.50
C VAL A 22 -7.24 -20.03 -7.67
N LEU A 23 -6.14 -20.30 -8.39
CA LEU A 23 -5.59 -19.31 -9.34
C LEU A 23 -5.70 -19.64 -10.83
N ARG A 24 -6.55 -20.58 -11.27
CA ARG A 24 -6.59 -20.94 -12.70
C ARG A 24 -7.91 -20.87 -13.46
N ASN A 25 -9.05 -20.59 -12.85
CA ASN A 25 -10.30 -20.39 -13.61
C ASN A 25 -11.15 -19.32 -12.95
N VAL A 26 -11.37 -18.20 -13.64
CA VAL A 26 -12.37 -17.21 -13.22
C VAL A 26 -13.74 -17.76 -13.65
N PRO A 27 -14.62 -18.17 -12.72
CA PRO A 27 -15.85 -18.86 -13.08
C PRO A 27 -16.90 -17.90 -13.68
N ARG A 28 -17.77 -18.43 -14.55
CA ARG A 28 -18.96 -17.72 -15.07
C ARG A 28 -19.87 -17.29 -13.89
N MET A 29 -20.71 -16.26 -14.08
CA MET A 29 -21.48 -15.63 -12.99
C MET A 29 -22.30 -16.61 -12.13
N ASP A 30 -22.86 -17.68 -12.70
CA ASP A 30 -23.59 -18.71 -11.95
C ASP A 30 -22.67 -19.59 -11.08
N GLU A 31 -21.44 -19.84 -11.54
CA GLU A 31 -20.43 -20.58 -10.79
C GLU A 31 -19.87 -19.74 -9.62
N ARG A 32 -19.88 -18.40 -9.72
CA ARG A 32 -19.43 -17.51 -8.62
C ARG A 32 -20.34 -17.60 -7.40
N ARG A 33 -21.66 -17.74 -7.59
CA ARG A 33 -22.60 -18.00 -6.48
C ARG A 33 -22.27 -19.32 -5.80
N ASN A 34 -22.00 -20.36 -6.59
CA ASN A 34 -21.62 -21.69 -6.07
C ASN A 34 -20.28 -21.66 -5.33
N TRP A 35 -19.32 -20.85 -5.79
CA TRP A 35 -18.03 -20.67 -5.13
C TRP A 35 -18.12 -19.87 -3.84
N ALA A 36 -18.92 -18.81 -3.79
CA ALA A 36 -19.15 -18.07 -2.55
C ALA A 36 -19.86 -18.95 -1.52
N GLN A 37 -20.87 -19.72 -1.95
CA GLN A 37 -21.57 -20.66 -1.09
C GLN A 37 -20.63 -21.78 -0.61
N TYR A 38 -19.79 -22.32 -1.49
CA TYR A 38 -18.76 -23.31 -1.15
C TYR A 38 -17.78 -22.74 -0.13
N LEU A 39 -17.24 -21.55 -0.35
CA LEU A 39 -16.31 -20.89 0.57
C LEU A 39 -16.97 -20.65 1.94
N VAL A 40 -18.20 -20.15 1.97
CA VAL A 40 -18.96 -19.94 3.22
C VAL A 40 -19.16 -21.27 3.93
N ASN A 41 -19.57 -22.32 3.22
CA ASN A 41 -19.75 -23.65 3.80
C ASN A 41 -18.44 -24.22 4.33
N THR A 42 -17.32 -24.07 3.61
CA THR A 42 -15.99 -24.51 4.05
C THR A 42 -15.52 -23.71 5.26
N LEU A 43 -15.72 -22.39 5.28
CA LEU A 43 -15.37 -21.54 6.43
C LEU A 43 -16.20 -21.93 7.66
N LEU A 44 -17.50 -22.19 7.51
CA LEU A 44 -18.37 -22.63 8.61
C LEU A 44 -18.04 -24.03 9.13
N GLN A 45 -17.39 -24.88 8.33
CA GLN A 45 -16.89 -26.20 8.75
C GLN A 45 -15.62 -26.09 9.62
N VAL A 46 -14.84 -25.00 9.52
CA VAL A 46 -13.65 -24.80 10.36
C VAL A 46 -14.10 -24.42 11.77
N PRO A 47 -13.74 -25.20 12.83
CA PRO A 47 -14.21 -24.93 14.20
C PRO A 47 -13.87 -23.53 14.72
N ALA A 48 -12.79 -22.92 14.24
CA ALA A 48 -12.38 -21.57 14.60
C ALA A 48 -13.28 -20.47 14.01
N PHE A 49 -14.00 -20.74 12.92
CA PHE A 49 -14.90 -19.81 12.25
C PHE A 49 -16.39 -20.16 12.45
N ARG A 50 -16.67 -21.24 13.18
CA ARG A 50 -18.03 -21.68 13.52
C ARG A 50 -18.60 -20.73 14.59
N ALA A 51 -19.31 -19.70 14.16
CA ALA A 51 -20.06 -18.84 15.07
C ALA A 51 -21.11 -19.70 15.80
N LYS A 52 -20.93 -19.89 17.11
CA LYS A 52 -21.84 -20.72 17.93
C LYS A 52 -23.20 -20.03 18.08
N GLU A 53 -23.19 -18.72 18.34
CA GLU A 53 -24.38 -17.89 18.46
C GLU A 53 -24.05 -16.47 17.98
N VAL A 54 -24.99 -15.83 17.30
CA VAL A 54 -24.90 -14.42 16.93
C VAL A 54 -25.88 -13.65 17.79
N ASN A 55 -25.36 -12.94 18.79
CA ASN A 55 -26.17 -11.98 19.52
C ASN A 55 -26.51 -10.81 18.58
N GLN A 56 -27.77 -10.78 18.12
CA GLN A 56 -28.24 -9.80 17.12
C GLN A 56 -28.09 -8.36 17.61
N ALA A 57 -28.42 -8.08 18.88
CA ALA A 57 -28.30 -6.75 19.46
C ALA A 57 -26.84 -6.27 19.45
N LYS A 58 -25.89 -7.13 19.83
CA LYS A 58 -24.45 -6.83 19.75
C LYS A 58 -23.99 -6.65 18.30
N SER A 59 -24.50 -7.45 17.37
CA SER A 59 -24.15 -7.33 15.95
C SER A 59 -24.59 -5.99 15.37
N ILE A 60 -25.82 -5.55 15.67
CA ILE A 60 -26.33 -4.24 15.24
C ILE A 60 -25.48 -3.14 15.86
N SER A 61 -25.22 -3.17 17.17
CA SER A 61 -24.37 -2.18 17.84
C SER A 61 -22.98 -2.09 17.20
N HIS A 62 -22.32 -3.23 16.95
CA HIS A 62 -21.02 -3.26 16.29
C HIS A 62 -21.07 -2.71 14.86
N ARG A 63 -22.11 -3.01 14.09
CA ARG A 63 -22.28 -2.49 12.72
C ARG A 63 -22.48 -0.98 12.73
N THR A 64 -23.34 -0.47 13.62
CA THR A 64 -23.60 0.96 13.76
C THR A 64 -22.33 1.70 14.20
N TYR A 65 -21.62 1.18 15.20
CA TYR A 65 -20.34 1.73 15.63
C TYR A 65 -19.32 1.76 14.49
N ARG A 66 -19.17 0.64 13.76
CA ARG A 66 -18.25 0.56 12.62
C ARG A 66 -18.63 1.58 11.55
N MET A 67 -19.91 1.68 11.20
CA MET A 67 -20.40 2.64 10.22
C MET A 67 -20.11 4.09 10.64
N ALA A 68 -20.37 4.44 11.90
CA ALA A 68 -20.07 5.77 12.43
C ALA A 68 -18.57 6.08 12.41
N ALA A 69 -17.74 5.12 12.83
CA ALA A 69 -16.29 5.26 12.79
C ALA A 69 -15.77 5.43 11.36
N THR A 70 -16.25 4.62 10.42
CA THR A 70 -15.90 4.69 8.99
C THR A 70 -16.34 6.02 8.36
N ALA A 71 -17.52 6.54 8.71
CA ALA A 71 -18.03 7.81 8.19
C ALA A 71 -17.17 9.02 8.55
N ILE A 72 -16.45 8.94 9.68
CA ILE A 72 -15.59 10.01 10.20
C ILE A 72 -14.13 9.77 9.80
N LEU A 73 -13.61 8.57 10.06
CA LEU A 73 -12.21 8.24 9.81
C LEU A 73 -11.90 8.17 8.32
N GLY A 74 -12.82 7.65 7.50
CA GLY A 74 -12.64 7.52 6.05
C GLY A 74 -12.28 8.84 5.38
N PRO A 75 -13.12 9.89 5.47
CA PRO A 75 -12.80 11.19 4.90
C PRO A 75 -11.55 11.82 5.51
N LEU A 76 -11.37 11.74 6.83
CA LEU A 76 -10.19 12.31 7.50
C LEU A 76 -8.89 11.66 7.04
N SER A 77 -8.87 10.34 6.86
CA SER A 77 -7.73 9.60 6.35
C SER A 77 -7.40 9.99 4.90
N VAL A 78 -8.40 10.25 4.07
CA VAL A 78 -8.20 10.71 2.69
C VAL A 78 -7.66 12.14 2.65
N LEU A 79 -8.21 13.04 3.47
CA LEU A 79 -7.88 14.47 3.45
C LEU A 79 -6.53 14.80 4.09
N LYS A 80 -6.03 13.97 5.02
CA LYS A 80 -4.73 14.20 5.69
C LYS A 80 -3.48 13.90 4.84
N ASP A 81 -3.61 13.62 3.55
CA ASP A 81 -2.51 13.34 2.61
C ASP A 81 -1.57 12.18 3.04
N SER A 82 -1.78 11.03 2.41
CA SER A 82 -1.11 9.74 2.61
C SER A 82 0.40 9.67 2.29
N LYS A 83 1.12 10.80 2.21
CA LYS A 83 2.60 10.82 2.14
C LYS A 83 3.27 10.98 3.49
N LYS A 84 2.55 11.52 4.47
CA LYS A 84 2.92 11.52 5.89
C LYS A 84 1.82 10.82 6.65
N VAL A 85 1.77 9.48 6.55
CA VAL A 85 1.19 8.70 7.65
C VAL A 85 2.15 8.91 8.82
N ASP A 86 1.99 10.06 9.50
CA ASP A 86 2.84 10.47 10.58
C ASP A 86 2.82 9.40 11.66
N LYS A 87 3.98 9.23 12.30
CA LYS A 87 4.27 8.32 13.41
C LYS A 87 3.34 8.47 14.63
N HIS A 88 2.34 9.34 14.54
CA HIS A 88 1.33 9.66 15.57
C HIS A 88 0.01 8.90 15.38
N ILE A 89 -0.15 8.18 14.27
CA ILE A 89 -1.19 7.17 14.13
C ILE A 89 -0.61 5.87 14.72
N GLU A 90 -0.58 5.74 16.05
CA GLU A 90 -0.46 4.46 16.79
C GLU A 90 -1.72 3.58 16.55
N PHE A 91 -2.22 3.59 15.33
CA PHE A 91 -3.55 3.17 14.96
C PHE A 91 -3.38 1.92 14.14
N ASN A 92 -4.13 0.88 14.51
CA ASN A 92 -4.16 -0.42 13.87
C ASN A 92 -3.84 -0.34 12.36
N PRO A 93 -2.80 -1.03 11.86
CA PRO A 93 -2.52 -1.10 10.42
C PRO A 93 -3.69 -1.68 9.61
N ASP A 94 -4.64 -2.35 10.29
CA ASP A 94 -5.92 -2.80 9.74
C ASP A 94 -6.91 -1.64 9.47
N ILE A 95 -6.60 -0.43 9.93
CA ILE A 95 -7.36 0.81 9.70
C ILE A 95 -6.58 1.74 8.75
N VAL A 96 -5.72 1.21 7.87
CA VAL A 96 -5.52 1.90 6.60
C VAL A 96 -6.86 1.83 5.88
N HIS A 97 -7.62 2.91 5.94
CA HIS A 97 -8.96 2.96 5.36
C HIS A 97 -8.86 2.62 3.87
N SER A 98 -9.62 1.63 3.40
CA SER A 98 -9.63 1.20 1.98
C SER A 98 -9.74 2.39 1.03
N TRP A 99 -10.51 3.40 1.45
CA TRP A 99 -10.71 4.66 0.72
C TRP A 99 -9.42 5.41 0.39
N VAL A 100 -8.38 5.33 1.23
CA VAL A 100 -7.09 5.99 0.93
C VAL A 100 -6.46 5.36 -0.32
N LEU A 101 -6.52 4.03 -0.43
CA LEU A 101 -6.00 3.30 -1.59
C LEU A 101 -6.87 3.55 -2.82
N ASP A 102 -8.19 3.51 -2.64
CA ASP A 102 -9.13 3.76 -3.73
C ASP A 102 -8.98 5.18 -4.29
N VAL A 103 -8.94 6.20 -3.43
CA VAL A 103 -8.68 7.59 -3.83
C VAL A 103 -7.31 7.76 -4.44
N ALA A 104 -6.26 7.11 -3.90
CA ALA A 104 -4.92 7.19 -4.48
C ALA A 104 -4.86 6.63 -5.92
N GLN A 105 -5.73 5.68 -6.24
CA GLN A 105 -5.84 5.04 -7.56
C GLN A 105 -6.96 5.66 -8.42
N GLY A 106 -7.63 6.72 -7.97
CA GLY A 106 -8.76 7.31 -8.70
C GLY A 106 -9.99 6.41 -8.79
N ARG A 107 -10.11 5.39 -7.92
CA ARG A 107 -11.28 4.50 -7.85
C ARG A 107 -12.38 5.10 -6.98
N ASN A 108 -13.62 4.68 -7.28
CA ASN A 108 -14.77 5.03 -6.47
C ASN A 108 -14.61 4.50 -5.04
N THR A 109 -15.02 5.31 -4.06
CA THR A 109 -15.04 4.94 -2.65
C THR A 109 -16.48 4.67 -2.20
N ASP A 110 -16.65 4.00 -1.06
CA ASP A 110 -17.96 3.79 -0.44
C ASP A 110 -18.51 5.04 0.27
N ILE A 111 -17.96 6.23 0.01
CA ILE A 111 -18.34 7.45 0.73
C ILE A 111 -19.80 7.84 0.51
N ASP A 112 -20.33 7.61 -0.69
CA ASP A 112 -21.74 7.87 -1.00
C ASP A 112 -22.67 6.89 -0.27
N ALA A 113 -22.24 5.63 -0.13
CA ALA A 113 -23.03 4.63 0.57
C ALA A 113 -23.10 4.91 2.08
N ILE A 114 -22.01 5.40 2.68
CA ILE A 114 -21.92 5.61 4.13
C ILE A 114 -22.34 7.03 4.51
N ASN A 115 -21.60 8.04 4.03
CA ASN A 115 -21.87 9.43 4.36
C ASN A 115 -23.12 9.94 3.64
N GLY A 116 -23.38 9.49 2.41
CA GLY A 116 -24.61 9.85 1.71
C GLY A 116 -25.87 9.28 2.40
N TRP A 117 -25.80 8.06 2.93
CA TRP A 117 -26.88 7.52 3.75
C TRP A 117 -27.13 8.34 5.02
N LEU A 118 -26.06 8.78 5.71
CA LEU A 118 -26.17 9.64 6.90
C LEU A 118 -26.80 11.00 6.57
N VAL A 119 -26.38 11.63 5.46
CA VAL A 119 -26.95 12.92 5.01
C VAL A 119 -28.44 12.76 4.70
N ASN A 120 -28.81 11.76 3.90
CA ASN A 120 -30.21 11.48 3.58
C ASN A 120 -31.03 11.19 4.84
N ARG A 121 -30.46 10.44 5.79
CA ARG A 121 -31.15 10.12 7.04
C ARG A 121 -31.35 11.35 7.92
N GLY A 122 -30.34 12.21 8.01
CA GLY A 122 -30.40 13.50 8.72
C GLY A 122 -31.49 14.41 8.14
N GLU A 123 -31.53 14.55 6.82
CA GLU A 123 -32.56 15.34 6.13
C GLU A 123 -33.98 14.82 6.41
N LEU A 124 -34.18 13.50 6.42
CA LEU A 124 -35.48 12.88 6.72
C LEU A 124 -35.96 13.13 8.16
N ILE A 125 -35.06 13.27 9.12
CA ILE A 125 -35.40 13.53 10.53
C ILE A 125 -35.38 15.03 10.88
N GLY A 126 -35.08 15.89 9.91
CA GLY A 126 -35.00 17.34 10.11
C GLY A 126 -33.66 17.83 10.71
N GLU A 127 -32.65 16.98 10.78
CA GLU A 127 -31.31 17.28 11.31
C GLU A 127 -30.26 17.19 10.20
N PRO A 128 -30.04 18.25 9.41
CA PRO A 128 -29.11 18.22 8.30
C PRO A 128 -27.67 17.98 8.77
N CYS A 129 -26.90 17.23 7.98
CA CYS A 129 -25.51 16.87 8.28
C CYS A 129 -24.51 17.60 7.35
N PRO A 130 -24.33 18.93 7.48
CA PRO A 130 -23.53 19.72 6.54
C PRO A 130 -22.06 19.27 6.48
N THR A 131 -21.49 18.85 7.61
CA THR A 131 -20.11 18.35 7.69
C THR A 131 -19.91 17.09 6.86
N HIS A 132 -20.87 16.15 6.90
CA HIS A 132 -20.80 14.93 6.09
C HIS A 132 -20.98 15.23 4.60
N LYS A 133 -21.85 16.19 4.26
CA LYS A 133 -22.03 16.66 2.89
C LYS A 133 -20.74 17.27 2.32
N ALA A 134 -20.11 18.17 3.06
CA ALA A 134 -18.82 18.76 2.68
C ALA A 134 -17.71 17.70 2.55
N ALA A 135 -17.69 16.70 3.45
CA ALA A 135 -16.72 15.60 3.37
C ALA A 135 -16.87 14.77 2.09
N ILE A 136 -18.10 14.51 1.64
CA ILE A 136 -18.38 13.82 0.37
C ILE A 136 -17.77 14.60 -0.80
N GLU A 137 -18.05 15.91 -0.87
CA GLU A 137 -17.57 16.77 -1.95
C GLU A 137 -16.03 16.83 -1.99
N LEU A 138 -15.38 17.00 -0.84
CA LEU A 138 -13.92 17.07 -0.75
C LEU A 138 -13.24 15.76 -1.18
N VAL A 139 -13.76 14.61 -0.73
CA VAL A 139 -13.20 13.32 -1.10
C VAL A 139 -13.43 13.03 -2.58
N LYS A 140 -14.62 13.31 -3.12
CA LYS A 140 -14.89 13.16 -4.56
C LYS A 140 -13.95 14.01 -5.41
N LYS A 141 -13.76 15.27 -5.04
CA LYS A 141 -12.81 16.16 -5.71
C LYS A 141 -11.39 15.58 -5.69
N LYS A 142 -10.93 15.09 -4.54
CA LYS A 142 -9.60 14.48 -4.40
C LYS A 142 -9.45 13.20 -5.24
N THR A 143 -10.49 12.37 -5.30
CA THR A 143 -10.51 11.16 -6.14
C THR A 143 -10.38 11.52 -7.61
N GLU A 144 -11.13 12.51 -8.07
CA GLU A 144 -11.08 12.97 -9.46
C GLU A 144 -9.69 13.52 -9.83
N GLU A 145 -9.11 14.36 -8.97
CA GLU A 145 -7.75 14.87 -9.14
C GLU A 145 -6.71 13.76 -9.27
N ASN A 146 -6.89 12.65 -8.54
CA ASN A 146 -5.98 11.51 -8.63
C ASN A 146 -6.26 10.63 -9.84
N ARG A 147 -7.52 10.49 -10.28
CA ARG A 147 -7.87 9.79 -11.51
C ARG A 147 -7.18 10.43 -12.72
N ILE A 148 -7.28 11.75 -12.85
CA ILE A 148 -6.62 12.52 -13.93
C ILE A 148 -5.09 12.30 -13.89
N LYS A 149 -4.49 12.25 -12.70
CA LYS A 149 -3.04 11.98 -12.55
C LYS A 149 -2.67 10.57 -12.99
N GLU A 150 -3.46 9.56 -12.67
CA GLU A 150 -3.20 8.18 -13.08
C GLU A 150 -3.39 7.99 -14.59
N GLU A 151 -4.42 8.61 -15.19
CA GLU A 151 -4.62 8.62 -16.65
C GLU A 151 -3.43 9.28 -17.36
N ALA A 152 -2.96 10.44 -16.87
CA ALA A 152 -1.79 11.11 -17.42
C ALA A 152 -0.50 10.26 -17.29
N LYS A 153 -0.33 9.51 -16.20
CA LYS A 153 0.78 8.57 -16.04
C LYS A 153 0.68 7.39 -17.00
N GLY A 154 -0.52 6.86 -17.21
CA GLY A 154 -0.80 5.80 -18.19
C GLY A 154 -0.40 6.23 -19.59
N ALA A 155 -0.91 7.38 -20.04
CA ALA A 155 -0.58 7.95 -21.35
C ALA A 155 0.93 8.24 -21.50
N ALA A 156 1.60 8.74 -20.46
CA ALA A 156 3.04 8.95 -20.48
C ALA A 156 3.85 7.64 -20.55
N LEU A 157 3.31 6.53 -20.04
CA LEU A 157 3.95 5.21 -20.12
C LEU A 157 3.77 4.60 -21.51
N GLU A 158 2.57 4.73 -22.09
CA GLU A 158 2.26 4.30 -23.46
C GLU A 158 3.11 5.06 -24.47
N ALA A 159 3.20 6.40 -24.37
CA ALA A 159 4.06 7.20 -25.24
C ALA A 159 5.55 6.79 -25.17
N LYS A 160 6.03 6.32 -24.00
CA LYS A 160 7.39 5.78 -23.84
C LYS A 160 7.55 4.39 -24.44
N GLN A 161 6.50 3.58 -24.46
CA GLN A 161 6.52 2.28 -25.14
C GLN A 161 6.53 2.46 -26.66
N ASP A 162 5.71 3.38 -27.19
CA ASP A 162 5.65 3.67 -28.62
C ASP A 162 7.00 4.19 -29.16
N PHE A 163 7.68 5.04 -28.39
CA PHE A 163 9.03 5.51 -28.74
C PHE A 163 10.08 4.37 -28.73
N ARG A 164 9.90 3.33 -27.92
CA ARG A 164 10.78 2.15 -27.95
C ARG A 164 10.54 1.28 -29.18
N SER A 165 9.30 1.17 -29.65
CA SER A 165 8.97 0.44 -30.89
C SER A 165 9.39 1.16 -32.17
N ILE A 166 9.56 2.49 -32.14
CA ILE A 166 10.10 3.29 -33.25
C ILE A 166 11.61 3.54 -33.05
N SER A 167 12.32 2.63 -32.35
CA SER A 167 13.77 2.64 -32.47
C SER A 167 14.10 2.30 -33.93
N PRO A 168 14.78 3.18 -34.68
CA PRO A 168 15.22 2.84 -36.02
C PRO A 168 16.00 1.53 -35.92
N GLU A 169 15.76 0.61 -36.87
CA GLU A 169 16.58 -0.58 -37.07
C GLU A 169 18.02 -0.13 -36.88
N ARG A 170 18.65 -0.56 -35.78
CA ARG A 170 20.10 -0.45 -35.68
C ARG A 170 20.58 -1.21 -36.89
N GLU A 171 21.19 -0.51 -37.83
CA GLU A 171 21.95 -1.13 -38.90
C GLU A 171 22.68 -2.33 -38.28
N PRO A 172 22.55 -3.53 -38.84
CA PRO A 172 23.20 -4.70 -38.28
C PRO A 172 24.67 -4.34 -38.18
N LYS A 173 25.13 -4.10 -36.94
CA LYS A 173 26.56 -3.99 -36.68
C LYS A 173 27.11 -5.29 -37.23
N GLY A 174 27.95 -5.17 -38.26
CA GLY A 174 28.59 -6.31 -38.92
C GLY A 174 29.06 -7.30 -37.86
N GLU A 175 28.94 -8.59 -38.19
CA GLU A 175 29.26 -9.69 -37.29
C GLU A 175 30.47 -9.33 -36.41
N PRO A 176 30.30 -9.30 -35.08
CA PRO A 176 31.41 -8.95 -34.20
C PRO A 176 32.51 -9.95 -34.49
N SER A 177 33.70 -9.48 -34.84
CA SER A 177 34.85 -10.34 -35.01
C SER A 177 35.04 -11.16 -33.73
N GLU A 178 35.52 -12.40 -33.86
CA GLU A 178 35.67 -13.34 -32.73
C GLU A 178 36.47 -12.75 -31.56
N ASP A 179 37.32 -11.75 -31.82
CA ASP A 179 38.08 -10.98 -30.81
C ASP A 179 37.22 -10.10 -29.88
N GLU A 180 36.00 -9.71 -30.26
CA GLU A 180 35.12 -8.89 -29.42
C GLU A 180 34.31 -9.70 -28.40
N ILE A 181 34.23 -11.02 -28.57
CA ILE A 181 33.22 -11.84 -27.88
C ILE A 181 33.74 -12.38 -26.54
N TYR A 182 35.05 -12.56 -26.31
CA TYR A 182 35.56 -13.14 -25.05
C TYR A 182 36.98 -12.70 -24.66
N GLY A 183 37.13 -11.47 -24.17
CA GLY A 183 38.35 -11.03 -23.50
C GLY A 183 38.14 -10.89 -21.98
N PRO A 184 38.63 -11.81 -21.11
CA PRO A 184 38.61 -11.62 -19.65
C PRO A 184 39.24 -10.28 -19.20
N GLU A 185 40.11 -9.71 -20.04
CA GLU A 185 40.78 -8.43 -19.85
C GLU A 185 39.82 -7.21 -19.77
N LYS A 186 38.69 -7.18 -20.51
CA LYS A 186 37.75 -6.04 -20.43
C LYS A 186 37.03 -6.00 -19.07
N LEU A 187 36.74 -7.17 -18.50
CA LEU A 187 36.11 -7.27 -17.19
C LEU A 187 37.10 -6.88 -16.09
N GLU A 188 38.36 -7.29 -16.22
CA GLU A 188 39.44 -6.91 -15.32
C GLU A 188 39.75 -5.41 -15.40
N LYS A 189 39.76 -4.82 -16.59
CA LYS A 189 39.94 -3.38 -16.78
C LYS A 189 38.84 -2.58 -16.06
N ARG A 190 37.56 -3.01 -16.17
CA ARG A 190 36.45 -2.41 -15.42
C ARG A 190 36.57 -2.60 -13.90
N ARG A 191 37.09 -3.74 -13.44
CA ARG A 191 37.35 -3.98 -12.00
C ARG A 191 38.46 -3.07 -11.48
N MET A 192 39.52 -2.89 -12.26
CA MET A 192 40.64 -2.01 -11.94
C MET A 192 40.23 -0.53 -11.93
N GLU A 193 39.44 -0.08 -12.90
CA GLU A 193 38.88 1.28 -12.93
C GLU A 193 37.97 1.55 -11.73
N LYS A 194 37.12 0.58 -11.35
CA LYS A 194 36.25 0.70 -10.18
C LYS A 194 37.04 0.75 -8.87
N LEU A 195 38.12 -0.03 -8.76
CA LEU A 195 39.05 0.01 -7.62
C LEU A 195 39.82 1.33 -7.54
N ALA A 196 40.26 1.89 -8.68
CA ALA A 196 40.92 3.19 -8.76
C ALA A 196 39.98 4.32 -8.32
N CYS A 197 38.75 4.35 -8.85
CA CYS A 197 37.72 5.30 -8.47
C CYS A 197 37.34 5.19 -6.97
N GLN A 198 37.37 3.99 -6.41
CA GLN A 198 37.17 3.80 -4.97
C GLN A 198 38.36 4.35 -4.17
N ARG A 199 39.61 4.06 -4.54
CA ARG A 199 40.80 4.58 -3.86
C ARG A 199 40.86 6.11 -3.87
N GLU A 200 40.49 6.75 -4.98
CA GLU A 200 40.50 8.22 -5.09
C GLU A 200 39.38 8.91 -4.27
N ASN A 201 38.27 8.19 -4.04
CA ASN A 201 37.13 8.69 -3.27
C ASN A 201 37.10 8.18 -1.82
N PHE A 202 37.99 7.27 -1.44
CA PHE A 202 38.18 6.84 -0.06
C PHE A 202 38.70 8.03 0.76
N GLY A 203 37.89 8.52 1.70
CA GLY A 203 38.23 9.65 2.58
C GLY A 203 37.73 11.02 2.12
N LYS A 204 37.15 11.15 0.91
CA LYS A 204 36.53 12.41 0.42
C LYS A 204 35.01 12.46 0.64
N LEU A 205 34.41 11.38 1.16
CA LEU A 205 33.00 11.40 1.51
C LEU A 205 32.80 12.35 2.70
N PRO A 206 32.03 13.45 2.54
CA PRO A 206 31.73 14.31 3.67
C PRO A 206 31.03 13.46 4.74
N LEU A 207 31.54 13.51 5.97
CA LEU A 207 30.90 12.87 7.10
C LEU A 207 29.47 13.42 7.19
N PRO A 208 28.43 12.55 7.19
CA PRO A 208 27.06 13.00 7.39
C PRO A 208 26.99 13.83 8.67
N GLU A 209 26.25 14.94 8.64
CA GLU A 209 26.19 15.90 9.76
C GLU A 209 25.83 15.24 11.10
N SER A 210 25.07 14.13 11.06
CA SER A 210 24.71 13.31 12.23
C SER A 210 25.89 12.65 12.94
N TYR A 211 27.07 12.55 12.32
CA TYR A 211 28.28 11.94 12.89
C TYR A 211 29.27 12.96 13.47
N VAL A 212 29.16 14.25 13.11
CA VAL A 212 30.08 15.30 13.57
C VAL A 212 29.78 15.72 15.02
N LYS A 213 28.52 15.60 15.44
CA LYS A 213 28.09 15.79 16.84
C LYS A 213 26.96 14.81 17.18
N PRO A 214 27.27 13.57 17.60
CA PRO A 214 26.23 12.73 18.18
C PRO A 214 25.70 13.42 19.45
N GLU A 215 24.42 13.76 19.48
CA GLU A 215 23.72 14.13 20.71
C GLU A 215 23.61 12.88 21.60
N ILE A 216 24.70 12.53 22.27
CA ILE A 216 24.69 11.46 23.27
C ILE A 216 23.93 12.00 24.47
N ARG A 217 22.62 11.71 24.54
CA ARG A 217 21.86 11.91 25.77
C ARG A 217 22.44 10.97 26.83
N PRO A 218 22.93 11.47 27.98
CA PRO A 218 23.41 10.61 29.04
C PRO A 218 22.24 9.74 29.51
N PHE A 219 22.36 8.43 29.29
CA PHE A 219 21.49 7.46 29.92
C PHE A 219 21.80 7.47 31.42
N GLY A 220 20.84 7.95 32.23
CA GLY A 220 20.95 7.88 33.70
C GLY A 220 21.12 9.22 34.41
N GLY A 221 20.25 10.20 34.16
CA GLY A 221 20.02 11.27 35.12
C GLY A 221 19.20 10.73 36.30
N ALA A 222 19.87 10.23 37.34
CA ALA A 222 19.24 9.89 38.61
C ALA A 222 18.53 11.13 39.16
N ARG A 223 17.18 11.14 39.14
CA ARG A 223 16.39 12.07 39.92
C ARG A 223 16.69 11.79 41.40
N ARG A 224 17.54 12.62 42.01
CA ARG A 224 17.54 12.75 43.48
C ARG A 224 16.22 13.41 43.86
N VAL A 225 15.28 12.58 44.33
CA VAL A 225 14.17 13.03 45.15
C VAL A 225 14.80 13.59 46.43
N ARG A 226 14.72 14.90 46.65
CA ARG A 226 14.96 15.48 47.98
C ARG A 226 13.65 15.36 48.75
N GLY A 227 13.74 14.84 49.96
CA GLY A 227 12.69 14.93 50.98
C GLY A 227 12.53 16.35 51.50
#